data_AF-A0A9Q9LYD0-F1
#
_entry.id   AF-A0A9Q9LYD0-F1
#
_cell.length_a   1.000
_cell.length_b   1.000
_cell.length_c   1.000
_cell.angle_alpha   90.00
_cell.angle_beta   90.00
_cell.angle_gamma   90.00
#
_symmetry.space_group_name_H-M   'P 1'
#
loop_
_entity.id
_entity.type
_entity.pdbx_description
1 polymer ?
#
loop_
_entity_poly.entity_id
_entity_poly.type
_entity_poly.pdbx_seq_one_letter_code
_entity_poly.pdbx_strand_id
1 'polypeptide(L)'
;MDEALELERDLSHALSWDPASTDIQVAAEAKWQDCLSLSGEIFTAPPASASDQPLQRMSMLLHFLIEATGPEEARRFQQLYFENQELFSVEDAVRRPLMQAAARQMNALLELSLAAEAQNFLPI
;
A
#
# COMPACT_ATOMS: atom_id res chain seq x y z
N MET A 1 -43.36 -4.52 14.56
CA MET A 1 -42.85 -3.69 13.46
C MET A 1 -41.33 -3.60 13.53
N ASP A 2 -40.73 -3.56 14.73
CA ASP A 2 -39.27 -3.62 14.92
C ASP A 2 -38.61 -4.96 14.51
N GLU A 3 -39.23 -6.11 14.80
CA GLU A 3 -38.64 -7.42 14.43
C GLU A 3 -38.47 -7.62 12.91
N ALA A 4 -39.38 -7.07 12.09
CA ALA A 4 -39.29 -7.18 10.64
C ALA A 4 -38.16 -6.31 10.08
N LEU A 5 -37.92 -5.14 10.69
CA LEU A 5 -36.81 -4.25 10.33
C LEU A 5 -35.45 -4.81 10.81
N GLU A 6 -35.41 -5.44 12.00
CA GLU A 6 -34.20 -6.14 12.45
C GLU A 6 -33.89 -7.35 11.55
N LEU A 7 -34.90 -8.11 11.14
CA LEU A 7 -34.72 -9.25 10.23
C LEU A 7 -34.22 -8.80 8.84
N GLU A 8 -34.75 -7.70 8.29
CA GLU A 8 -34.24 -7.13 7.03
C GLU A 8 -32.81 -6.59 7.16
N ARG A 9 -32.46 -5.98 8.30
CA ARG A 9 -31.09 -5.54 8.59
C ARG A 9 -30.14 -6.73 8.68
N ASP A 10 -30.53 -7.78 9.37
CA ASP A 10 -29.73 -9.00 9.54
C ASP A 10 -29.57 -9.75 8.22
N LEU A 11 -30.61 -9.81 7.39
CA LEU A 11 -30.51 -10.35 6.02
C LEU A 11 -29.61 -9.50 5.14
N SER A 12 -29.65 -8.18 5.26
CA SER A 12 -28.76 -7.27 4.52
C SER A 12 -27.29 -7.45 4.94
N HIS A 13 -27.01 -7.72 6.22
CA HIS A 13 -25.68 -8.05 6.71
C HIS A 13 -25.22 -9.47 6.33
N ALA A 14 -26.14 -10.45 6.27
CA ALA A 14 -25.84 -11.81 5.85
C ALA A 14 -25.57 -11.89 4.34
N LEU A 15 -26.23 -11.04 3.54
CA LEU A 15 -26.04 -10.94 2.09
C LEU A 15 -24.83 -10.09 1.68
N SER A 16 -24.23 -9.32 2.60
CA SER A 16 -23.01 -8.55 2.34
C SER A 16 -21.73 -9.37 2.49
N TRP A 17 -21.80 -10.57 3.08
CA TRP A 17 -20.65 -11.45 3.26
C TRP A 17 -20.69 -12.59 2.24
N ASP A 18 -19.83 -12.55 1.24
CA ASP A 18 -19.63 -13.65 0.29
C ASP A 18 -18.51 -14.58 0.81
N PRO A 19 -18.84 -15.80 1.29
CA PRO A 19 -17.83 -16.76 1.75
C PRO A 19 -16.81 -17.12 0.67
N ALA A 20 -17.16 -17.01 -0.63
CA ALA A 20 -16.22 -17.26 -1.72
C ALA A 20 -15.11 -16.21 -1.80
N SER A 21 -15.31 -15.03 -1.21
CA SER A 21 -14.32 -13.96 -1.12
C SER A 21 -13.45 -14.02 0.15
N THR A 22 -13.84 -14.82 1.15
CA THR A 22 -13.12 -14.93 2.44
C THR A 22 -11.68 -15.38 2.25
N ASP A 23 -11.44 -16.40 1.44
CA ASP A 23 -10.08 -16.90 1.18
C ASP A 23 -9.22 -15.84 0.46
N ILE A 24 -9.85 -15.02 -0.39
CA ILE A 24 -9.18 -13.92 -1.10
C ILE A 24 -8.81 -12.80 -0.12
N GLN A 25 -9.72 -12.41 0.76
CA GLN A 25 -9.47 -11.40 1.78
C GLN A 25 -8.35 -11.83 2.74
N VAL A 26 -8.39 -13.08 3.23
CA VAL A 26 -7.34 -13.62 4.10
C VAL A 26 -5.99 -13.68 3.39
N ALA A 27 -5.96 -14.12 2.13
CA ALA A 27 -4.73 -14.15 1.34
C ALA A 27 -4.18 -12.75 1.06
N ALA A 28 -5.06 -11.77 0.78
CA ALA A 28 -4.67 -10.38 0.55
C ALA A 28 -4.11 -9.74 1.82
N GLU A 29 -4.76 -9.94 2.98
CA GLU A 29 -4.29 -9.47 4.28
C GLU A 29 -2.92 -10.08 4.62
N ALA A 30 -2.75 -11.40 4.44
CA ALA A 30 -1.47 -12.06 4.66
C ALA A 30 -0.36 -11.46 3.77
N LYS A 31 -0.67 -11.18 2.50
CA LYS A 31 0.30 -10.56 1.57
C LYS A 31 0.60 -9.11 1.92
N TRP A 32 -0.38 -8.37 2.42
CA TRP A 32 -0.21 -7.01 2.91
C TRP A 32 0.76 -6.99 4.11
N GLN A 33 0.54 -7.88 5.10
CA GLN A 33 1.44 -8.05 6.25
C GLN A 33 2.85 -8.49 5.83
N ASP A 34 2.98 -9.40 4.87
CA ASP A 34 4.27 -9.82 4.31
C ASP A 34 5.05 -8.62 3.73
N CYS A 35 4.38 -7.78 2.92
CA CYS A 35 4.97 -6.59 2.31
C CYS A 35 5.35 -5.53 3.34
N LEU A 36 4.52 -5.31 4.36
CA LEU A 36 4.81 -4.39 5.46
C LEU A 36 6.03 -4.84 6.26
N SER A 37 6.09 -6.13 6.60
CA SER A 37 7.23 -6.71 7.32
C SER A 37 8.51 -6.57 6.50
N LEU A 38 8.50 -6.97 5.23
CA LEU A 38 9.66 -6.90 4.35
C LEU A 38 10.16 -5.44 4.17
N SER A 39 9.24 -4.51 3.92
CA SER A 39 9.60 -3.10 3.73
C SER A 39 10.14 -2.46 5.01
N GLY A 40 9.57 -2.83 6.17
CA GLY A 40 10.05 -2.43 7.49
C GLY A 40 11.43 -2.98 7.79
N GLU A 41 11.68 -4.26 7.52
CA GLU A 41 13.00 -4.89 7.70
C GLU A 41 14.08 -4.21 6.86
N ILE A 42 13.82 -3.93 5.58
CA ILE A 42 14.78 -3.26 4.70
C ILE A 42 15.07 -1.82 5.14
N PHE A 43 14.03 -1.09 5.56
CA PHE A 43 14.16 0.29 6.04
C PHE A 43 14.90 0.37 7.38
N THR A 44 14.67 -0.57 8.30
CA THR A 44 15.29 -0.58 9.63
C THR A 44 16.66 -1.24 9.68
N ALA A 45 17.02 -2.01 8.64
CA ALA A 45 18.34 -2.61 8.53
C ALA A 45 19.44 -1.54 8.49
N PRO A 46 20.58 -1.73 9.19
CA PRO A 46 21.72 -0.84 9.04
C PRO A 46 22.26 -0.92 7.60
N PRO A 47 22.46 0.22 6.90
CA PRO A 47 22.99 0.20 5.55
C PRO A 47 24.39 -0.40 5.53
N ALA A 48 24.59 -1.46 4.73
CA ALA A 48 25.90 -2.07 4.56
C ALA A 48 26.86 -1.14 3.79
N SER A 49 26.32 -0.26 2.95
CA SER A 49 27.08 0.72 2.18
C SER A 49 26.26 1.98 1.92
N ALA A 50 26.94 3.10 1.60
CA ALA A 50 26.28 4.34 1.19
C ALA A 50 25.42 4.16 -0.08
N SER A 51 25.80 3.21 -0.95
CA SER A 51 25.04 2.88 -2.17
C SER A 51 23.70 2.18 -1.91
N ASP A 52 23.45 1.71 -0.69
CA ASP A 52 22.17 1.08 -0.34
C ASP A 52 21.15 2.09 0.20
N GLN A 53 21.56 3.32 0.51
CA GLN A 53 20.67 4.36 1.04
C GLN A 53 19.45 4.66 0.15
N PRO A 54 19.58 4.77 -1.20
CA PRO A 54 18.43 5.00 -2.06
C PRO A 54 17.37 3.88 -1.96
N LEU A 55 17.83 2.63 -1.80
CA LEU A 55 16.94 1.48 -1.63
C LEU A 55 16.24 1.53 -0.26
N GLN A 56 16.94 1.89 0.80
CA GLN A 56 16.33 2.05 2.12
C GLN A 56 15.28 3.16 2.14
N ARG A 57 15.57 4.32 1.53
CA ARG A 57 14.61 5.41 1.39
C ARG A 57 13.38 4.99 0.60
N MET A 58 13.58 4.25 -0.49
CA MET A 58 12.48 3.73 -1.30
C MET A 58 11.64 2.71 -0.52
N SER A 59 12.28 1.83 0.26
CA SER A 59 11.57 0.88 1.14
C SER A 59 10.75 1.59 2.20
N MET A 60 11.32 2.62 2.83
CA MET A 60 10.62 3.49 3.78
C MET A 60 9.40 4.15 3.15
N LEU A 61 9.55 4.70 1.95
CA LEU A 61 8.47 5.34 1.22
C LEU A 61 7.34 4.35 0.90
N LEU A 62 7.68 3.16 0.42
CA LEU A 62 6.71 2.10 0.12
C LEU A 62 6.00 1.63 1.39
N HIS A 63 6.70 1.51 2.51
CA HIS A 63 6.12 1.15 3.80
C HIS A 63 5.00 2.12 4.18
N PHE A 64 5.31 3.42 4.21
CA PHE A 64 4.30 4.44 4.52
C PHE A 64 3.18 4.54 3.49
N LEU A 65 3.47 4.26 2.21
CA LEU A 65 2.43 4.23 1.18
C LEU A 65 1.47 3.05 1.35
N ILE A 66 1.97 1.90 1.78
CA ILE A 66 1.16 0.70 2.06
C ILE A 66 0.29 0.92 3.31
N GLU A 67 0.78 1.68 4.29
CA GLU A 67 0.03 2.08 5.48
C GLU A 67 -0.86 3.33 5.29
N ALA A 68 -0.77 4.00 4.14
CA ALA A 68 -1.50 5.24 3.90
C ALA A 68 -3.00 5.00 4.02
N THR A 69 -3.66 5.85 4.80
CA THR A 69 -5.08 5.70 5.14
C THR A 69 -6.02 6.24 4.06
N GLY A 70 -5.47 6.96 3.08
CA GLY A 70 -6.24 7.51 1.98
C GLY A 70 -5.39 8.12 0.88
N PRO A 71 -6.02 8.55 -0.23
CA PRO A 71 -5.32 9.01 -1.41
C PRO A 71 -4.59 10.33 -1.23
N GLU A 72 -5.06 11.22 -0.35
CA GLU A 72 -4.35 12.46 -0.05
C GLU A 72 -2.98 12.18 0.57
N GLU A 73 -2.92 11.26 1.54
CA GLU A 73 -1.68 10.84 2.19
C GLU A 73 -0.77 10.11 1.20
N ALA A 74 -1.32 9.20 0.39
CA ALA A 74 -0.59 8.53 -0.68
C ALA A 74 0.01 9.51 -1.70
N ARG A 75 -0.73 10.56 -2.09
CA ARG A 75 -0.23 11.63 -2.96
C ARG A 75 0.91 12.40 -2.32
N ARG A 76 0.84 12.72 -1.02
CA ARG A 76 1.93 13.42 -0.32
C ARG A 76 3.22 12.60 -0.35
N PHE A 77 3.15 11.30 -0.13
CA PHE A 77 4.33 10.43 -0.26
C PHE A 77 4.88 10.40 -1.69
N GLN A 78 4.01 10.32 -2.70
CA GLN A 78 4.44 10.40 -4.10
C GLN A 78 5.11 11.75 -4.43
N GLN A 79 4.57 12.86 -3.91
CA GLN A 79 5.16 14.19 -4.07
C GLN A 79 6.55 14.26 -3.45
N LEU A 80 6.73 13.73 -2.23
CA LEU A 80 8.04 13.67 -1.57
C LEU A 80 9.07 12.92 -2.42
N TYR A 81 8.68 11.86 -3.13
CA TYR A 81 9.57 11.17 -4.07
C TYR A 81 10.01 12.06 -5.23
N PHE A 82 9.05 12.73 -5.89
CA PHE A 82 9.37 13.56 -7.05
C PHE A 82 10.15 14.83 -6.69
N GLU A 83 9.84 15.44 -5.55
CA GLU A 83 10.57 16.62 -5.05
C GLU A 83 12.02 16.30 -4.66
N ASN A 84 12.29 15.07 -4.24
CA ASN A 84 13.59 14.63 -3.74
C ASN A 84 14.21 13.53 -4.60
N GLN A 85 13.93 13.52 -5.90
CA GLN A 85 14.26 12.40 -6.80
C GLN A 85 15.76 12.02 -6.80
N GLU A 86 16.63 13.01 -6.57
CA GLU A 86 18.07 12.83 -6.41
C GLU A 86 18.46 11.88 -5.26
N LEU A 87 17.71 11.88 -4.15
CA LEU A 87 17.95 11.00 -2.99
C LEU A 87 17.64 9.53 -3.27
N PHE A 88 16.90 9.26 -4.35
CA PHE A 88 16.50 7.94 -4.82
C PHE A 88 17.29 7.50 -6.07
N SER A 89 18.25 8.31 -6.53
CA SER A 89 19.04 7.99 -7.71
C SER A 89 20.09 6.92 -7.41
N VAL A 90 20.28 5.99 -8.36
CA VAL A 90 21.29 4.93 -8.27
C VAL A 90 22.03 4.81 -9.60
N GLU A 91 23.35 4.92 -9.56
CA GLU A 91 24.22 4.78 -10.74
C GLU A 91 24.44 3.31 -11.12
N ASP A 92 24.35 2.41 -10.16
CA ASP A 92 24.56 0.97 -10.37
C ASP A 92 23.51 0.35 -11.32
N ALA A 93 24.00 -0.32 -12.37
CA ALA A 93 23.19 -0.99 -13.37
C ALA A 93 22.34 -2.15 -12.81
N VAL A 94 22.74 -2.75 -11.68
CA VAL A 94 21.99 -3.84 -11.04
C VAL A 94 20.81 -3.31 -10.22
N ARG A 95 21.01 -2.21 -9.50
CA ARG A 95 20.01 -1.62 -8.59
C ARG A 95 19.05 -0.65 -9.29
N ARG A 96 19.47 -0.02 -10.40
CA ARG A 96 18.63 0.90 -11.16
C ARG A 96 17.30 0.29 -11.64
N PRO A 97 17.25 -0.95 -12.19
CA PRO A 97 15.98 -1.60 -12.54
C PRO A 97 15.07 -1.83 -11.33
N LEU A 98 15.64 -2.13 -10.16
CA LEU A 98 14.87 -2.30 -8.92
C LEU A 98 14.23 -0.98 -8.49
N MET A 99 14.98 0.12 -8.54
CA MET A 99 14.45 1.46 -8.24
C MET A 99 13.34 1.87 -9.20
N GLN A 100 13.48 1.56 -10.50
CA GLN A 100 12.44 1.81 -11.48
C GLN A 100 11.19 0.95 -11.25
N ALA A 101 11.37 -0.31 -10.84
CA ALA A 101 10.25 -1.17 -10.48
C ALA A 101 9.53 -0.64 -9.25
N ALA A 102 10.25 -0.23 -8.21
CA ALA A 102 9.68 0.36 -7.01
C ALA A 102 8.91 1.66 -7.30
N ALA A 103 9.44 2.54 -8.15
CA ALA A 103 8.73 3.74 -8.58
C ALA A 103 7.44 3.42 -9.34
N ARG A 104 7.42 2.36 -10.16
CA ARG A 104 6.17 1.87 -10.79
C ARG A 104 5.18 1.33 -9.76
N GLN A 105 5.64 0.60 -8.75
CA GLN A 105 4.76 0.10 -7.69
C GLN A 105 4.16 1.23 -6.86
N MET A 106 4.94 2.26 -6.54
CA MET A 106 4.44 3.47 -5.89
C MET A 106 3.29 4.10 -6.68
N ASN A 107 3.44 4.26 -8.00
CA ASN A 107 2.37 4.80 -8.85
C ASN A 107 1.14 3.90 -8.87
N ALA A 108 1.33 2.58 -8.97
CA ALA A 108 0.22 1.62 -8.96
C ALA A 108 -0.57 1.66 -7.63
N LEU A 109 0.12 1.76 -6.49
CA LEU A 109 -0.53 1.89 -5.18
C LEU A 109 -1.34 3.19 -5.07
N LEU A 110 -0.82 4.30 -5.60
CA LEU A 110 -1.58 5.54 -5.65
C LEU A 110 -2.82 5.43 -6.55
N GLU A 111 -2.67 4.85 -7.74
CA GLU A 111 -3.80 4.63 -8.65
C GLU A 111 -4.89 3.77 -8.00
N LEU A 112 -4.51 2.72 -7.28
CA LEU A 112 -5.43 1.88 -6.51
C LEU A 112 -6.15 2.68 -5.40
N SER A 113 -5.41 3.50 -4.65
CA SER A 113 -6.00 4.35 -3.60
C SER A 113 -7.02 5.34 -4.16
N LEU A 114 -6.72 5.96 -5.31
CA LEU A 114 -7.64 6.85 -6.02
C LEU A 114 -8.88 6.13 -6.55
N ALA A 115 -8.69 4.93 -7.09
CA ALA A 115 -9.80 4.12 -7.58
C ALA A 115 -10.72 3.65 -6.44
N ALA A 116 -10.17 3.37 -5.25
CA ALA A 116 -10.92 3.00 -4.06
C ALA A 116 -11.76 4.17 -3.52
N GLU A 117 -11.20 5.38 -3.47
CA GLU A 117 -11.93 6.60 -3.10
C GLU A 117 -13.08 6.88 -4.08
N ALA A 118 -12.82 6.83 -5.39
CA ALA A 118 -13.84 7.09 -6.41
C ALA A 118 -15.02 6.10 -6.37
N GLN A 119 -14.81 4.90 -5.82
CA GLN A 119 -15.82 3.86 -5.68
C GLN A 119 -16.46 3.82 -4.28
N ASN A 120 -16.17 4.80 -3.41
CA ASN A 120 -16.67 4.86 -2.03
C ASN A 120 -16.31 3.62 -1.18
N PHE A 121 -15.19 2.94 -1.50
CA PHE A 121 -14.70 1.80 -0.71
C PHE A 121 -13.91 2.21 0.53
N LEU A 122 -13.59 3.50 0.69
CA LEU A 122 -12.92 4.03 1.88
C LEU A 122 -13.97 4.53 2.89
N PRO A 123 -13.85 4.19 4.18
CA PRO A 123 -14.75 4.70 5.20
C PRO A 123 -14.60 6.23 5.34
N ILE A 124 -15.72 6.92 5.53
CA ILE A 124 -15.81 8.35 5.84
C ILE A 124 -15.38 8.59 7.30
#